data_AF-S7J8J5-F1
#
_entry.id   AF-S7J8J5-F1
#
_cell.length_a   1.000
_cell.length_b   1.000
_cell.length_c   1.000
_cell.angle_alpha   90.00
_cell.angle_beta   90.00
_cell.angle_gamma   90.00
#
_symmetry.space_group_name_H-M   'P 1'
#
loop_
_entity.id
_entity.type
_entity.pdbx_description
1 polymer ?
#
loop_
_entity_poly.entity_id
_entity_poly.type
_entity_poly.pdbx_seq_one_letter_code
_entity_poly.pdbx_strand_id
1 'polypeptide(L)'
;MADTLTWPSITAPAYGTTEDVEDTSLRSTFEDGTTQARRKFTKSRKTWVLKWDSLPYKEYNTLMDFLQNKTYFSAKPFIFKSPIDEKTYTCRFVEKEAFETVAVNMMSGSVTIRED
;
A
#
# COMPACT_ATOMS: atom_id res chain seq x y z
N MET A 1 18.00 8.99 -18.06
CA MET A 1 17.51 7.73 -17.44
C MET A 1 16.49 8.14 -16.40
N ALA A 2 15.27 7.59 -16.42
CA ALA A 2 14.30 7.92 -15.38
C ALA A 2 14.75 7.26 -14.08
N ASP A 3 14.90 8.05 -13.02
CA ASP A 3 15.30 7.57 -11.70
C ASP A 3 14.19 6.67 -11.16
N THR A 4 14.44 5.36 -11.05
CA THR A 4 13.49 4.41 -10.51
C THR A 4 13.39 4.62 -9.00
N LEU A 5 12.25 5.11 -8.52
CA LEU A 5 12.01 5.30 -7.10
C LEU A 5 11.87 3.94 -6.40
N THR A 6 12.60 3.75 -5.31
CA THR A 6 12.55 2.53 -4.49
C THR A 6 12.01 2.86 -3.10
N TRP A 7 11.24 1.93 -2.52
CA TRP A 7 10.73 2.08 -1.16
C TRP A 7 11.87 2.38 -0.17
N PRO A 8 11.69 3.34 0.75
CA PRO A 8 12.75 3.73 1.67
C PRO A 8 13.13 2.58 2.61
N SER A 9 14.41 2.53 2.98
CA SER A 9 14.89 1.57 3.98
C SER A 9 14.50 2.07 5.38
N ILE A 10 13.32 1.63 5.83
CA ILE A 10 12.75 1.89 7.16
C ILE A 10 12.40 0.55 7.82
N THR A 11 12.10 0.59 9.13
CA THR A 11 11.60 -0.57 9.87
C THR A 11 10.39 -1.16 9.14
N ALA A 12 10.39 -2.48 8.97
CA ALA A 12 9.27 -3.18 8.36
C ALA A 12 7.98 -2.92 9.16
N PRO A 13 6.82 -2.85 8.49
CA PRO A 13 5.55 -2.76 9.21
C PRO A 13 5.40 -3.94 10.18
N ALA A 14 4.69 -3.68 11.28
CA ALA A 14 4.30 -4.69 12.24
C ALA A 14 3.41 -5.77 11.59
N TYR A 15 3.18 -6.86 12.32
CA TYR A 15 2.32 -7.97 11.89
C TYR A 15 0.94 -7.44 11.44
N GLY A 16 0.42 -7.97 10.34
CA GLY A 16 -0.86 -7.52 9.78
C GLY A 16 -0.74 -6.65 8.53
N THR A 17 0.33 -6.81 7.74
CA THR A 17 0.29 -6.38 6.33
C THR A 17 -0.78 -7.21 5.62
N THR A 18 -2.00 -6.70 5.54
CA THR A 18 -3.08 -7.37 4.81
C THR A 18 -2.79 -7.21 3.33
N GLU A 19 -2.51 -8.33 2.66
CA GLU A 19 -2.59 -8.41 1.20
C GLU A 19 -4.05 -8.68 0.85
N ASP A 20 -4.75 -7.67 0.36
CA ASP A 20 -6.09 -7.86 -0.21
C ASP A 20 -5.99 -7.88 -1.74
N VAL A 21 -6.60 -8.89 -2.34
CA VAL A 21 -6.68 -9.04 -3.79
C VAL A 21 -8.05 -8.56 -4.22
N GLU A 22 -8.09 -7.48 -5.01
CA GLU A 22 -9.35 -6.90 -5.44
C GLU A 22 -10.19 -7.93 -6.23
N ASP A 23 -11.45 -8.15 -5.78
CA ASP A 23 -12.44 -8.88 -6.56
C ASP A 23 -12.85 -8.02 -7.75
N THR A 24 -12.33 -8.41 -8.91
CA THR A 24 -12.57 -7.70 -10.17
C THR A 24 -13.88 -8.13 -10.83
N SER A 25 -14.76 -8.88 -10.16
CA SER A 25 -16.03 -9.34 -10.74
C SER A 25 -17.18 -8.36 -10.49
N LEU A 26 -17.92 -8.07 -11.57
CA LEU A 26 -19.27 -7.52 -11.50
C LEU A 26 -20.23 -8.69 -11.52
N ARG A 27 -21.05 -8.80 -10.47
CA ARG A 27 -22.07 -9.85 -10.33
C ARG A 27 -23.44 -9.19 -10.38
N SER A 28 -24.33 -9.71 -11.21
CA SER A 28 -25.73 -9.28 -11.28
C SER A 28 -26.60 -10.50 -11.15
N THR A 29 -27.49 -10.48 -10.16
CA THR A 29 -28.47 -11.54 -9.90
C THR A 29 -29.80 -11.10 -10.51
N PHE A 30 -30.35 -11.91 -11.41
CA PHE A 30 -31.66 -11.68 -12.02
C PHE A 30 -32.79 -12.19 -11.09
N GLU A 31 -34.03 -11.75 -11.33
CA GLU A 31 -35.20 -12.18 -10.54
C GLU A 31 -35.42 -13.69 -10.52
N ASP A 32 -34.97 -14.40 -11.56
CA ASP A 32 -35.02 -15.87 -11.67
C ASP A 32 -33.93 -16.59 -10.82
N GLY A 33 -33.12 -15.83 -10.07
CA GLY A 33 -32.04 -16.37 -9.23
C GLY A 33 -30.76 -16.70 -10.00
N THR A 34 -30.76 -16.56 -11.32
CA THR A 34 -29.54 -16.70 -12.14
C THR A 34 -28.57 -15.56 -11.87
N THR A 35 -27.27 -15.87 -11.77
CA THR A 35 -26.22 -14.87 -11.54
C THR A 35 -25.31 -14.80 -12.76
N GLN A 36 -25.23 -13.62 -13.37
CA GLN A 36 -24.25 -13.33 -14.41
C GLN A 36 -23.07 -12.60 -13.77
N ALA A 37 -21.87 -13.15 -13.96
CA ALA A 37 -20.63 -12.54 -13.51
C ALA A 37 -19.75 -12.18 -14.72
N ARG A 38 -19.20 -10.96 -14.74
CA ARG A 38 -18.21 -10.52 -15.72
C ARG A 38 -17.03 -9.84 -15.04
N ARG A 39 -15.86 -9.84 -15.66
CA ARG A 39 -14.69 -9.14 -15.13
C ARG A 39 -14.79 -7.62 -15.42
N LYS A 40 -14.75 -6.79 -14.38
CA LYS A 40 -14.69 -5.32 -14.42
C LYS A 40 -13.30 -4.81 -14.77
N PHE A 41 -12.26 -5.43 -14.21
CA PHE A 41 -10.86 -5.09 -14.47
C PHE A 41 -10.08 -6.32 -14.93
N THR A 42 -9.16 -6.13 -15.87
CA THR A 42 -8.34 -7.21 -16.45
C THR A 42 -7.27 -7.73 -15.48
N LYS A 43 -6.88 -6.93 -14.50
CA LYS A 43 -5.84 -7.24 -13.50
C LYS A 43 -6.43 -7.08 -12.10
N SER A 44 -6.33 -8.13 -11.29
CA SER A 44 -6.60 -8.05 -9.85
C SER A 44 -5.36 -7.46 -9.18
N ARG A 45 -5.42 -6.16 -8.86
CA ARG A 45 -4.32 -5.45 -8.21
C ARG A 45 -4.24 -5.86 -6.74
N LYS A 46 -3.03 -6.10 -6.26
CA LYS A 46 -2.76 -6.29 -4.84
C LYS A 46 -2.76 -4.96 -4.11
N THR A 47 -3.36 -4.94 -2.93
CA THR A 47 -3.34 -3.80 -2.02
C THR A 47 -2.66 -4.24 -0.73
N TRP A 48 -1.70 -3.45 -0.24
CA TRP A 48 -0.99 -3.71 1.00
C TRP A 48 -1.25 -2.57 1.99
N VAL A 49 -1.73 -2.93 3.18
CA VAL A 49 -1.86 -2.00 4.31
C VAL A 49 -0.64 -2.17 5.21
N LEU A 50 0.29 -1.23 5.17
CA LEU A 50 1.52 -1.24 5.96
C LEU A 50 1.24 -0.50 7.28
N LYS A 51 1.25 -1.22 8.41
CA LYS A 51 0.97 -0.65 9.74
C LYS A 51 2.21 -0.71 10.62
N TRP A 52 2.48 0.34 11.38
CA TRP A 52 3.55 0.38 12.38
C TRP A 52 2.97 0.68 13.76
N ASP A 53 3.23 -0.19 14.73
CA ASP A 53 2.87 0.07 16.14
C ASP A 53 3.86 1.03 16.81
N SER A 54 5.11 1.02 16.37
CA SER A 54 6.16 1.92 16.86
C SER A 54 7.23 2.12 15.80
N LEU A 55 7.18 3.24 15.09
CA LEU A 55 8.14 3.69 14.09
C LEU A 55 8.99 4.84 14.67
N PRO A 56 10.33 4.74 14.67
CA PRO A 56 11.18 5.84 15.11
C PRO A 56 10.91 7.13 14.32
N TYR A 57 10.87 8.28 15.00
CA TYR A 57 10.56 9.58 14.37
C TYR A 57 11.48 9.92 13.19
N LYS A 58 12.74 9.50 13.25
CA LYS A 58 13.69 9.63 12.12
C LYS A 58 13.22 8.87 10.89
N GLU A 59 12.72 7.66 11.06
CA GLU A 59 12.22 6.82 9.96
C GLU A 59 10.86 7.29 9.46
N TYR A 60 10.00 7.79 10.35
CA TYR A 60 8.79 8.51 9.96
C TYR A 60 9.10 9.68 9.02
N ASN A 61 10.09 10.51 9.34
CA ASN A 61 10.49 11.61 8.47
C ASN A 61 10.99 11.12 7.10
N THR A 62 11.74 10.01 7.07
CA THR A 62 12.15 9.37 5.81
C THR A 62 10.96 8.87 5.00
N LEU A 63 10.00 8.21 5.65
CA LEU A 63 8.77 7.75 5.01
C LEU A 63 7.96 8.92 4.45
N MET A 64 7.82 9.99 5.23
CA MET A 64 7.05 11.16 4.85
C MET A 64 7.72 11.97 3.74
N ASP A 65 9.04 12.11 3.75
CA ASP A 65 9.79 12.71 2.64
C ASP A 65 9.63 11.89 1.35
N PHE A 66 9.71 10.57 1.46
CA PHE A 66 9.50 9.69 0.32
C PHE A 66 8.09 9.88 -0.28
N LEU A 67 7.05 9.84 0.56
CA LEU A 67 5.68 10.01 0.10
C LEU A 67 5.40 11.41 -0.43
N GLN A 68 5.83 12.47 0.26
CA GLN A 68 5.48 13.84 -0.13
C GLN A 68 6.36 14.38 -1.27
N ASN A 69 7.67 14.17 -1.19
CA ASN A 69 8.66 14.85 -2.04
C ASN A 69 9.22 13.97 -3.17
N LYS A 70 9.28 12.64 -2.97
CA LYS A 70 9.81 11.72 -4.00
C LYS A 70 8.71 11.21 -4.92
N THR A 71 7.66 10.62 -4.34
CA THR A 71 6.57 10.02 -5.12
C THR A 71 5.43 10.99 -5.41
N TYR A 72 5.38 12.13 -4.70
CA TYR A 72 4.25 13.08 -4.71
C TYR A 72 2.93 12.33 -4.49
N PHE A 73 2.90 11.54 -3.43
CA PHE A 73 1.87 10.58 -3.09
C PHE A 73 1.64 9.59 -4.24
N SER A 74 0.50 9.69 -4.93
CA SER A 74 0.07 8.77 -5.98
C SER A 74 0.58 9.15 -7.38
N ALA A 75 1.32 10.26 -7.52
CA ALA A 75 1.71 10.76 -8.85
C ALA A 75 2.79 9.89 -9.52
N LYS A 76 3.74 9.35 -8.75
CA LYS A 76 4.82 8.51 -9.27
C LYS A 76 4.77 7.09 -8.69
N PRO A 77 4.93 6.06 -9.54
CA PRO A 77 5.11 4.70 -9.08
C PRO A 77 6.49 4.51 -8.45
N PHE A 78 6.59 3.52 -7.58
CA PHE A 78 7.83 3.12 -6.94
C PHE A 78 7.92 1.60 -6.81
N ILE A 79 9.13 1.12 -6.62
CA ILE A 79 9.45 -0.28 -6.45
C ILE A 79 9.33 -0.66 -4.96
N PHE A 80 8.44 -1.60 -4.66
CA PHE A 80 8.19 -2.12 -3.32
C PHE A 80 8.50 -3.62 -3.28
N LYS A 81 9.35 -4.05 -2.34
CA LYS A 81 9.57 -5.47 -2.08
C LYS A 81 8.58 -5.92 -0.99
N SER A 82 7.68 -6.83 -1.33
CA SER A 82 6.70 -7.37 -0.39
C SER A 82 7.41 -8.16 0.72
N PRO A 83 7.08 -7.91 2.00
CA PRO A 83 7.64 -8.69 3.11
C PRO A 83 7.03 -10.10 3.21
N ILE A 84 5.93 -10.37 2.50
CA ILE A 84 5.19 -11.65 2.57
C ILE A 84 5.79 -12.68 1.61
N ASP A 85 5.92 -12.29 0.34
CA ASP A 85 6.32 -13.18 -0.75
C ASP A 85 7.70 -12.85 -1.32
N GLU A 86 8.37 -11.83 -0.77
CA GLU A 86 9.69 -11.34 -1.17
C GLU A 86 9.83 -10.88 -2.64
N LYS A 87 8.73 -10.80 -3.38
CA LYS A 87 8.74 -10.30 -4.75
C LYS A 87 8.64 -8.79 -4.76
N THR A 88 9.10 -8.25 -5.87
CA THR A 88 9.13 -6.83 -6.14
C THR A 88 7.94 -6.44 -7.00
N TYR A 89 7.21 -5.42 -6.56
CA TYR A 89 6.03 -4.89 -7.22
C TYR A 89 6.23 -3.40 -7.52
N THR A 90 5.64 -2.95 -8.64
CA THR A 90 5.49 -1.52 -8.90
C THR A 90 4.20 -1.07 -8.24
N CYS A 91 4.33 -0.17 -7.27
CA CYS A 91 3.22 0.27 -6.42
C CYS A 91 3.05 1.79 -6.49
N ARG A 92 1.86 2.24 -6.10
CA ARG A 92 1.54 3.64 -5.82
C ARG A 92 0.93 3.78 -4.44
N PHE A 93 1.10 4.96 -3.88
CA PHE A 93 0.39 5.37 -2.68
C PHE A 93 -1.11 5.49 -2.96
N VAL A 94 -1.93 4.99 -2.04
CA VAL A 94 -3.40 5.10 -2.09
C VAL A 94 -3.87 6.08 -1.02
N GLU A 95 -3.59 5.76 0.24
CA GLU A 95 -4.07 6.51 1.39
C GLU A 95 -3.17 6.27 2.61
N LYS A 96 -3.38 7.08 3.65
CA LYS A 96 -2.71 6.92 4.94
C LYS A 96 -3.67 7.25 6.08
N GLU A 97 -3.46 6.60 7.21
CA GLU A 97 -4.06 7.03 8.47
C GLU A 97 -3.23 8.18 9.09
N ALA A 98 -3.77 8.83 10.11
CA ALA A 98 -3.00 9.79 10.90
C ALA A 98 -1.90 9.05 11.67
N PHE A 99 -0.69 9.59 11.67
CA PHE A 99 0.37 9.07 12.53
C PHE A 99 0.31 9.78 13.88
N GLU A 100 0.25 9.01 14.96
CA GLU A 100 0.14 9.48 16.34
C GLU A 100 1.39 9.15 17.13
N THR A 101 1.74 9.97 18.12
CA THR A 101 2.89 9.71 19.00
C THR A 101 2.52 8.68 20.07
N VAL A 102 3.21 7.53 20.08
CA VAL A 102 2.98 6.47 21.08
C VAL A 102 3.97 6.54 22.25
N ALA A 103 5.15 7.09 22.02
CA ALA A 103 6.18 7.36 23.02
C ALA A 103 7.13 8.46 22.52
N VAL A 104 8.06 8.91 23.36
CA VAL A 104 9.08 9.90 22.96
C VAL A 104 9.83 9.38 21.73
N ASN A 105 9.80 10.15 20.64
CA ASN A 105 10.40 9.82 19.34
C ASN A 105 9.85 8.54 18.65
N MET A 106 8.64 8.10 18.98
CA MET A 106 7.99 6.95 18.33
C MET A 106 6.61 7.34 17.82
N MET A 107 6.30 6.94 16.58
CA MET A 107 5.01 7.17 15.93
C MET A 107 4.34 5.85 15.56
N SER A 108 3.02 5.78 15.68
CA SER A 108 2.21 4.69 15.14
C SER A 108 1.31 5.22 14.04
N GLY A 109 1.07 4.40 13.04
CA GLY A 109 0.19 4.75 11.92
C GLY A 109 0.22 3.69 10.84
N SER A 110 -0.52 3.94 9.77
CA SER A 110 -0.56 3.05 8.62
C SER A 110 -0.53 3.81 7.30
N VAL A 111 -0.05 3.13 6.27
CA VAL A 111 -0.04 3.59 4.88
C VAL A 111 -0.52 2.46 3.99
N THR A 112 -1.41 2.77 3.07
CA THR A 112 -1.92 1.84 2.08
C THR A 112 -1.27 2.10 0.73
N ILE A 113 -0.70 1.05 0.14
CA ILE A 113 -0.11 1.05 -1.19
C ILE A 113 -0.80 0.01 -2.07
N ARG A 114 -0.85 0.25 -3.37
CA ARG A 114 -1.50 -0.64 -4.33
C ARG A 114 -0.65 -0.82 -5.57
N GLU A 115 -0.71 -2.02 -6.14
CA GLU A 115 -0.03 -2.37 -7.37
C GLU A 115 -0.54 -1.51 -8.56
N ASP A 116 0.38 -1.04 -9.41
CA ASP A 116 0.07 -0.27 -10.62
C ASP A 116 -0.59 -1.13 -11.72
#